data_AF-A0A497KIA1-F1
#
_entry.id   AF-A0A497KIA1-F1
#
_cell.length_a   1.000
_cell.length_b   1.000
_cell.length_c   1.000
_cell.angle_alpha   90.00
_cell.angle_beta   90.00
_cell.angle_gamma   90.00
#
_symmetry.space_group_name_H-M   'P 1'
#
loop_
_entity.id
_entity.type
_entity.pdbx_description
1 polymer ?
#
loop_
_entity_poly.entity_id
_entity_poly.type
_entity_poly.pdbx_seq_one_letter_code
_entity_poly.pdbx_strand_id
1 'polypeptide(L)'
;MTVFRDFLKVDKETVKQGKVLNVTEHNSRVLVETCKKIGYDIIRVGFVPDPIESLRILRRLAPDHLIAGSAGGTIGIPDGKTMTEIVYRIYRKPEDFKKKLESRMKDEIENIKMQADAGAELIFDCTDYCLKEGPFYPLWVYSELIFPFLKMLVDAAHR
;
A
#
# COMPACT_ATOMS: atom_id res chain seq x y z
N MET A 1 -11.22 1.04 15.45
CA MET A 1 -11.90 2.29 15.04
C MET A 1 -10.83 3.30 14.69
N THR A 2 -10.56 3.50 13.41
CA THR A 2 -9.60 4.52 12.97
C THR A 2 -10.29 5.87 12.96
N VAL A 3 -9.63 6.87 13.56
CA VAL A 3 -10.06 8.28 13.66
C VAL A 3 -10.51 8.87 12.30
N PHE A 4 -10.00 8.31 11.19
CA PHE A 4 -10.37 8.69 9.83
C PHE A 4 -11.78 8.30 9.38
N ARG A 5 -12.37 7.24 9.95
CA ARG A 5 -13.73 6.79 9.54
C ARG A 5 -14.80 7.82 9.92
N ASP A 6 -14.57 8.57 11.00
CA ASP A 6 -15.45 9.64 11.46
C ASP A 6 -15.18 10.97 10.73
N PHE A 7 -13.96 11.19 10.22
CA PHE A 7 -13.64 12.35 9.37
C PHE A 7 -14.26 12.24 7.96
N LEU A 8 -14.41 11.01 7.47
CA LEU A 8 -15.11 10.71 6.20
C LEU A 8 -16.64 10.74 6.35
N LYS A 9 -17.18 11.02 7.56
CA LYS A 9 -18.60 11.32 7.71
C LYS A 9 -18.88 12.73 7.18
N VAL A 10 -19.02 12.75 5.87
CA VAL A 10 -19.99 13.57 5.16
C VAL A 10 -19.68 15.05 5.16
N ASP A 11 -19.14 15.52 4.04
CA ASP A 11 -19.33 16.90 3.61
C ASP A 11 -20.84 17.21 3.60
N LYS A 12 -21.28 17.95 4.64
CA LYS A 12 -22.70 18.23 4.92
C LYS A 12 -23.38 19.00 3.78
N GLU A 13 -22.62 19.70 2.95
CA GLU A 13 -23.15 20.44 1.80
C GLU A 13 -23.43 19.52 0.61
N THR A 14 -22.63 18.48 0.39
CA THR A 14 -22.88 17.51 -0.70
C THR A 14 -24.11 16.64 -0.43
N VAL A 15 -24.35 16.24 0.82
CA VAL A 15 -25.57 15.49 1.19
C VAL A 15 -26.84 16.34 1.13
N LYS A 16 -26.76 17.65 1.41
CA LYS A 16 -27.89 18.58 1.20
C LYS A 16 -28.35 18.66 -0.26
N GLN A 17 -27.49 18.33 -1.23
CA GLN A 17 -27.77 18.41 -2.66
C GLN A 17 -28.23 17.09 -3.30
N GLY A 18 -28.42 16.01 -2.52
CA GLY A 18 -28.99 14.75 -3.01
C GLY A 18 -28.11 13.95 -3.98
N LYS A 19 -26.83 14.31 -4.14
CA LYS A 19 -25.87 13.55 -4.96
C LYS A 19 -25.05 12.60 -4.09
N VAL A 20 -24.97 11.33 -4.48
CA VAL A 20 -24.07 10.35 -3.86
C VAL A 20 -22.63 10.83 -4.09
N LEU A 21 -21.90 11.09 -3.01
CA LEU A 21 -20.49 11.49 -3.08
C LEU A 21 -19.64 10.32 -3.58
N ASN A 22 -18.96 10.49 -4.71
CA ASN A 22 -17.90 9.57 -5.11
C ASN A 22 -16.66 9.86 -4.24
N VAL A 23 -16.47 9.06 -3.19
CA VAL A 23 -15.41 9.24 -2.20
C VAL A 23 -14.01 9.10 -2.83
N THR A 24 -13.82 8.21 -3.80
CA THR A 24 -12.54 8.04 -4.49
C THR A 24 -12.15 9.31 -5.25
N GLU A 25 -13.07 9.88 -6.03
CA GLU A 25 -12.84 11.12 -6.78
C GLU A 25 -12.60 12.31 -5.84
N HIS A 26 -13.42 12.44 -4.79
CA HIS A 26 -13.30 13.51 -3.81
C HIS A 26 -11.93 13.48 -3.11
N ASN A 27 -11.55 12.35 -2.52
CA ASN A 27 -10.29 12.23 -1.79
C ASN A 27 -9.07 12.38 -2.71
N SER A 28 -9.14 11.85 -3.94
CA SER A 28 -8.06 12.01 -4.93
C SER A 28 -7.84 13.49 -5.27
N ARG A 29 -8.92 14.27 -5.45
CA ARG A 29 -8.83 15.71 -5.69
C ARG A 29 -8.23 16.46 -4.51
N VAL A 30 -8.71 16.18 -3.30
CA VAL A 30 -8.18 16.79 -2.07
C VAL A 30 -6.68 16.51 -1.93
N LEU A 31 -6.26 15.28 -2.23
CA LEU A 31 -4.84 14.90 -2.21
C LEU A 31 -4.02 15.71 -3.22
N VAL A 32 -4.47 15.81 -4.48
CA VAL A 32 -3.79 16.61 -5.52
C VAL A 32 -3.67 18.07 -5.10
N GLU A 33 -4.76 18.69 -4.64
CA GLU A 33 -4.75 20.07 -4.21
C GLU A 33 -3.81 20.30 -3.02
N THR A 34 -3.76 19.35 -2.09
CA THR A 34 -2.88 19.42 -0.93
C THR A 34 -1.42 19.35 -1.37
N CYS A 35 -1.04 18.34 -2.17
CA CYS A 35 0.33 18.17 -2.68
C CYS A 35 0.80 19.40 -3.47
N LYS A 36 -0.05 19.96 -4.34
CA LYS A 36 0.27 21.18 -5.08
C LYS A 36 0.50 22.39 -4.16
N LYS A 37 -0.33 22.57 -3.13
CA LYS A 37 -0.20 23.71 -2.18
C LYS A 37 1.06 23.64 -1.35
N ILE A 38 1.48 22.43 -0.95
CA ILE A 38 2.70 22.24 -0.14
C ILE A 38 3.97 22.09 -1.01
N GLY A 39 3.83 22.08 -2.33
CA GLY A 39 4.96 21.98 -3.27
C GLY A 39 5.59 20.60 -3.32
N TYR A 40 4.80 19.53 -3.21
CA TYR A 40 5.29 18.15 -3.37
C TYR A 40 5.26 17.74 -4.84
N ASP A 41 6.36 17.19 -5.34
CA ASP A 41 6.47 16.68 -6.71
C ASP A 41 5.87 15.27 -6.91
N ILE A 42 5.61 14.57 -5.81
CA ILE A 42 5.12 13.17 -5.80
C ILE A 42 3.75 13.11 -5.13
N ILE A 43 2.81 12.42 -5.77
CA ILE A 43 1.48 12.14 -5.21
C ILE A 43 1.29 10.64 -5.10
N ARG A 44 1.27 10.14 -3.86
CA ARG A 44 1.02 8.74 -3.56
C ARG A 44 -0.45 8.51 -3.24
N VAL A 45 -1.08 7.54 -3.89
CA VAL A 45 -2.46 7.15 -3.57
C VAL A 45 -2.58 6.77 -2.09
N GLY A 46 -3.60 7.29 -1.43
CA GLY A 46 -3.87 7.01 -0.02
C GLY A 46 -5.33 7.27 0.34
N PHE A 47 -5.84 6.48 1.28
CA PHE A 47 -7.15 6.68 1.94
C PHE A 47 -8.35 6.78 0.98
N VAL A 48 -8.37 5.95 -0.07
CA VAL A 48 -9.47 5.85 -1.05
C VAL A 48 -10.07 4.44 -1.07
N PRO A 49 -11.38 4.27 -1.35
CA PRO A 49 -11.99 2.96 -1.53
C PRO A 49 -11.47 2.18 -2.74
N ASP A 50 -11.19 2.87 -3.84
CA ASP A 50 -10.67 2.28 -5.08
C ASP A 50 -9.31 2.91 -5.44
N PRO A 51 -8.19 2.27 -5.07
CA PRO A 51 -6.86 2.77 -5.38
C PRO A 51 -6.54 2.83 -6.87
N ILE A 52 -7.06 1.90 -7.67
CA ILE A 52 -6.78 1.82 -9.12
C ILE A 52 -7.46 2.97 -9.83
N GLU A 53 -8.72 3.25 -9.52
CA GLU A 53 -9.42 4.40 -10.09
C GLU A 53 -8.80 5.73 -9.60
N SER A 54 -8.35 5.79 -8.35
CA SER A 54 -7.61 6.94 -7.84
C SER A 54 -6.36 7.23 -8.68
N LEU A 55 -5.55 6.23 -9.04
CA LEU A 55 -4.39 6.42 -9.92
C LEU A 55 -4.76 7.09 -11.25
N ARG A 56 -5.83 6.64 -11.90
CA ARG A 56 -6.31 7.24 -13.16
C ARG A 56 -6.72 8.69 -12.98
N ILE A 57 -7.41 8.99 -11.88
CA ILE A 57 -7.84 10.34 -11.52
C ILE A 57 -6.62 11.24 -11.26
N LEU A 58 -5.64 10.77 -10.48
CA LEU A 58 -4.42 11.50 -10.18
C LEU A 58 -3.64 11.81 -11.46
N ARG A 59 -3.45 10.83 -12.34
CA ARG A 59 -2.76 11.01 -13.63
C ARG A 59 -3.45 12.08 -14.50
N ARG A 60 -4.78 12.15 -14.45
CA ARG A 60 -5.57 13.18 -15.16
C ARG A 60 -5.45 14.58 -14.52
N LEU A 61 -5.47 14.67 -13.20
CA LEU A 61 -5.54 15.95 -12.47
C LEU A 61 -4.17 16.60 -12.19
N ALA A 62 -3.11 15.78 -12.17
CA ALA A 62 -1.74 16.20 -11.90
C ALA A 62 -0.76 15.51 -12.87
N PRO A 63 -0.89 15.73 -14.19
CA PRO A 63 -0.04 15.07 -15.19
C PRO A 63 1.45 15.46 -15.11
N ASP A 64 1.75 16.53 -14.40
CA ASP A 64 3.06 17.12 -14.12
C ASP A 64 3.72 16.58 -12.84
N HIS A 65 3.03 15.75 -12.06
CA HIS A 65 3.54 15.16 -10.82
C HIS A 65 3.86 13.67 -11.03
N LEU A 66 4.85 13.17 -10.29
CA LEU A 66 5.12 11.73 -10.22
C LEU A 66 3.97 11.05 -9.45
N ILE A 67 3.24 10.15 -10.11
CA ILE A 67 2.13 9.43 -9.47
C ILE A 67 2.64 8.11 -8.89
N ALA A 68 2.40 7.87 -7.60
CA ALA A 68 2.89 6.69 -6.92
C ALA A 68 1.78 5.78 -6.38
N GLY A 69 1.89 4.50 -6.70
CA GLY A 69 1.11 3.41 -6.13
C GLY A 69 1.73 2.85 -4.85
N SER A 70 1.23 1.71 -4.41
CA SER A 70 1.75 0.97 -3.26
C SER A 70 1.55 -0.53 -3.42
N ALA A 71 2.59 -1.28 -3.08
CA ALA A 71 2.54 -2.73 -3.00
C ALA A 71 3.41 -3.18 -1.83
N GLY A 72 2.99 -4.23 -1.15
CA GLY A 72 3.67 -4.69 0.06
C GLY A 72 3.24 -6.11 0.37
N GLY A 73 4.13 -7.06 0.13
CA GLY A 73 3.80 -8.48 0.21
C GLY A 73 4.61 -9.28 1.22
N THR A 74 5.75 -8.74 1.66
CA THR A 74 6.67 -9.43 2.58
C THR A 74 6.11 -9.44 4.00
N ILE A 75 6.89 -10.01 4.92
CA ILE A 75 6.50 -10.15 6.32
C ILE A 75 7.17 -9.02 7.11
N GLY A 76 6.38 -8.01 7.43
CA GLY A 76 6.80 -6.97 8.37
C GLY A 76 6.70 -7.43 9.82
N ILE A 77 7.15 -6.56 10.73
CA ILE A 77 6.97 -6.73 12.16
C ILE A 77 5.47 -6.97 12.48
N PRO A 78 5.13 -8.03 13.24
CA PRO A 78 3.75 -8.30 13.60
C PRO A 78 3.24 -7.28 14.60
N ASP A 79 1.92 -7.08 14.60
CA ASP A 79 1.27 -6.41 15.73
C ASP A 79 1.25 -7.32 16.98
N GLY A 80 0.91 -6.74 18.12
CA GLY A 80 0.86 -7.48 19.39
C GLY A 80 -0.17 -8.62 19.42
N LYS A 81 -1.12 -8.68 18.49
CA LYS A 81 -2.16 -9.73 18.44
C LYS A 81 -1.71 -10.94 17.60
N THR A 82 -0.94 -10.69 16.55
CA THR A 82 -0.53 -11.70 15.56
C THR A 82 0.88 -12.24 15.80
N MET A 83 1.66 -11.61 16.69
CA MET A 83 3.06 -11.96 16.94
C MET A 83 3.30 -13.45 17.24
N THR A 84 2.58 -14.02 18.21
CA THR A 84 2.74 -15.43 18.59
C THR A 84 2.44 -16.38 17.43
N GLU A 85 1.39 -16.09 16.66
CA GLU A 85 1.01 -16.92 15.51
C GLU A 85 2.06 -16.85 14.42
N ILE A 86 2.54 -15.65 14.05
CA ILE A 86 3.55 -15.50 13.00
C ILE A 86 4.84 -16.22 13.42
N VAL A 87 5.29 -16.05 14.67
CA VAL A 87 6.46 -16.76 15.18
C VAL A 87 6.24 -18.28 15.14
N TYR A 88 5.11 -18.79 15.61
CA TYR A 88 4.81 -20.22 15.53
C TYR A 88 4.87 -20.74 14.08
N ARG A 89 4.27 -20.02 13.13
CA ARG A 89 4.25 -20.44 11.71
C ARG A 89 5.64 -20.44 11.09
N ILE A 90 6.46 -19.43 11.37
CA ILE A 90 7.84 -19.34 10.87
C ILE A 90 8.69 -20.51 11.40
N TYR A 91 8.64 -20.82 12.69
CA TYR A 91 9.54 -21.81 13.29
C TYR A 91 9.03 -23.25 13.24
N ARG A 92 7.71 -23.47 13.22
CA ARG A 92 7.12 -24.83 13.24
C ARG A 92 6.60 -25.28 11.88
N LYS A 93 6.27 -24.35 10.98
CA LYS A 93 5.71 -24.65 9.66
C LYS A 93 6.29 -23.74 8.56
N PRO A 94 7.64 -23.62 8.45
CA PRO A 94 8.28 -22.68 7.53
C PRO A 94 7.89 -22.91 6.06
N GLU A 95 7.79 -24.16 5.61
CA GLU A 95 7.43 -24.46 4.21
C GLU A 95 5.99 -24.05 3.86
N ASP A 96 5.03 -24.37 4.74
CA ASP A 96 3.65 -23.94 4.56
C ASP A 96 3.53 -22.41 4.60
N PHE A 97 4.35 -21.77 5.45
CA PHE A 97 4.40 -20.32 5.53
C PHE A 97 4.95 -19.72 4.23
N LYS A 98 6.06 -20.25 3.72
CA LYS A 98 6.69 -19.84 2.46
C LYS A 98 5.74 -19.96 1.27
N LYS A 99 4.99 -21.07 1.14
CA LYS A 99 3.97 -21.22 0.09
C LYS A 99 2.89 -20.14 0.14
N LYS A 100 2.48 -19.70 1.35
CA LYS A 100 1.53 -18.59 1.47
C LYS A 100 2.13 -17.26 1.04
N LEU A 101 3.42 -17.02 1.30
CA LEU A 101 4.11 -15.83 0.79
C LEU A 101 4.21 -15.86 -0.73
N GLU A 102 4.52 -17.01 -1.32
CA GLU A 102 4.56 -17.19 -2.77
C GLU A 102 3.21 -16.89 -3.42
N SER A 103 2.11 -17.34 -2.81
CA SER A 103 0.76 -16.99 -3.27
C SER A 103 0.52 -15.49 -3.18
N ARG A 104 0.81 -14.88 -2.03
CA ARG A 104 0.66 -13.43 -1.81
C ARG A 104 1.50 -12.61 -2.79
N MET A 105 2.71 -13.05 -3.13
CA MET A 105 3.53 -12.38 -4.14
C MET A 105 2.88 -12.35 -5.51
N LYS A 106 2.22 -13.44 -5.93
CA LYS A 106 1.56 -13.47 -7.22
C LYS A 106 0.46 -12.41 -7.29
N ASP A 107 -0.32 -12.30 -6.21
CA ASP A 107 -1.38 -11.30 -6.09
C ASP A 107 -0.82 -9.87 -6.08
N GLU A 108 0.26 -9.62 -5.32
CA GLU A 108 0.90 -8.30 -5.26
C GLU A 108 1.60 -7.91 -6.57
N ILE A 109 2.20 -8.86 -7.29
CA ILE A 109 2.79 -8.61 -8.60
C ILE A 109 1.70 -8.23 -9.61
N GLU A 110 0.54 -8.89 -9.57
CA GLU A 110 -0.58 -8.51 -10.42
C GLU A 110 -1.14 -7.13 -10.05
N ASN A 111 -1.24 -6.84 -8.75
CA ASN A 111 -1.60 -5.53 -8.25
C ASN A 111 -0.62 -4.43 -8.73
N ILE A 112 0.69 -4.69 -8.75
CA ILE A 112 1.68 -3.76 -9.31
C ILE A 112 1.39 -3.45 -10.78
N LYS A 113 1.13 -4.48 -11.60
CA LYS A 113 0.80 -4.28 -13.03
C LYS A 113 -0.47 -3.46 -13.20
N MET A 114 -1.53 -3.77 -12.45
CA MET A 114 -2.77 -3.02 -12.49
C MET A 114 -2.57 -1.54 -12.12
N GLN A 115 -1.67 -1.26 -11.17
CA GLN A 115 -1.31 0.10 -10.79
C GLN A 115 -0.51 0.81 -11.89
N ALA A 116 0.48 0.13 -12.49
CA ALA A 116 1.24 0.67 -13.62
C ALA A 116 0.32 1.01 -14.80
N ASP A 117 -0.58 0.08 -15.19
CA ASP A 117 -1.58 0.28 -16.25
C ASP A 117 -2.55 1.44 -15.93
N ALA A 118 -2.80 1.71 -14.65
CA ALA A 118 -3.62 2.83 -14.19
C ALA A 118 -2.86 4.17 -14.11
N GLY A 119 -1.55 4.17 -14.37
CA GLY A 119 -0.73 5.38 -14.43
C GLY A 119 0.18 5.62 -13.23
N ALA A 120 0.44 4.61 -12.39
CA ALA A 120 1.51 4.70 -11.39
C ALA A 120 2.90 4.65 -12.08
N GLU A 121 3.77 5.58 -11.70
CA GLU A 121 5.16 5.70 -12.17
C GLU A 121 6.17 5.21 -11.12
N LEU A 122 5.71 5.03 -9.88
CA LEU A 122 6.50 4.56 -8.75
C LEU A 122 5.63 3.66 -7.86
N ILE A 123 6.24 2.63 -7.26
CA ILE A 123 5.59 1.79 -6.25
C ILE A 123 6.31 1.96 -4.92
N PHE A 124 5.55 2.31 -3.87
CA PHE A 124 6.05 2.31 -2.50
C PHE A 124 5.75 0.99 -1.80
N ASP A 125 6.79 0.36 -1.25
CA ASP A 125 6.69 -0.62 -0.16
C ASP A 125 7.05 0.08 1.15
N CYS A 126 6.19 -0.07 2.16
CA CYS A 126 6.40 0.48 3.50
C CYS A 126 6.32 -0.59 4.58
N THR A 127 6.70 -1.83 4.23
CA THR A 127 6.79 -2.92 5.18
C THR A 127 7.87 -2.60 6.22
N ASP A 128 7.47 -2.44 7.47
CA ASP A 128 8.37 -2.19 8.59
C ASP A 128 8.94 -3.50 9.12
N TYR A 129 10.23 -3.53 9.45
CA TYR A 129 10.94 -4.71 9.92
C TYR A 129 11.58 -4.52 11.30
N CYS A 130 11.50 -3.33 11.88
CA CYS A 130 12.37 -2.94 12.99
C CYS A 130 11.59 -2.57 14.26
N LEU A 131 12.18 -2.94 15.40
CA LEU A 131 11.94 -2.33 16.69
C LEU A 131 12.87 -1.10 16.85
N LYS A 132 12.78 -0.40 17.99
CA LYS A 132 13.68 0.72 18.29
C LYS A 132 15.15 0.28 18.40
N GLU A 133 15.37 -0.94 18.87
CA GLU A 133 16.68 -1.51 19.17
C GLU A 133 17.28 -2.29 17.99
N GLY A 134 16.53 -2.49 16.91
CA GLY A 134 17.00 -3.20 15.73
C GLY A 134 15.95 -4.07 15.04
N PRO A 135 16.37 -4.93 14.10
CA PRO A 135 15.48 -5.85 13.38
C PRO A 135 14.68 -6.75 14.31
N PHE A 136 13.39 -6.95 14.00
CA PHE A 136 12.53 -7.87 14.77
C PHE A 136 12.89 -9.34 14.53
N TYR A 137 13.18 -9.69 13.28
CA TYR A 137 13.45 -11.07 12.89
C TYR A 137 14.94 -11.42 13.02
N PRO A 138 15.31 -12.70 13.19
CA PRO A 138 16.70 -13.13 13.03
C PRO A 138 17.12 -13.13 11.55
N LEU A 139 18.43 -13.09 11.30
CA LEU A 139 19.00 -12.98 9.94
C LEU A 139 18.52 -14.07 8.97
N TRP A 140 18.32 -15.30 9.44
CA TRP A 140 17.87 -16.40 8.57
C TRP A 140 16.48 -16.17 7.98
N VAL A 141 15.57 -15.49 8.73
CA VAL A 141 14.25 -15.12 8.22
C VAL A 141 14.38 -14.08 7.11
N TYR A 142 15.31 -13.13 7.25
CA TYR A 142 15.57 -12.17 6.18
C TYR A 142 16.07 -12.85 4.92
N SER A 143 17.08 -13.73 5.04
CA SER A 143 17.66 -14.41 3.89
C SER A 143 16.70 -15.36 3.18
N GLU A 144 15.83 -16.06 3.93
CA GLU A 144 15.00 -17.12 3.37
C GLU A 144 13.55 -16.68 3.07
N LEU A 145 13.00 -15.75 3.86
CA LEU A 145 11.57 -15.41 3.85
C LEU A 145 11.25 -13.95 3.54
N ILE A 146 12.24 -13.04 3.51
CA ILE A 146 12.01 -11.63 3.16
C ILE A 146 12.69 -11.27 1.86
N PHE A 147 14.02 -11.35 1.77
CA PHE A 147 14.79 -10.86 0.61
C PHE A 147 14.40 -11.52 -0.72
N PRO A 148 14.17 -12.85 -0.81
CA PRO A 148 13.76 -13.46 -2.07
C PRO A 148 12.42 -12.90 -2.58
N PHE A 149 11.46 -12.70 -1.66
CA PHE A 149 10.13 -12.19 -1.98
C PHE A 149 10.14 -10.69 -2.26
N LEU A 150 10.92 -9.92 -1.50
CA LEU A 150 11.15 -8.50 -1.77
C LEU A 150 11.77 -8.31 -3.17
N LYS A 151 12.75 -9.13 -3.53
CA LYS A 151 13.34 -9.11 -4.87
C LYS A 151 12.28 -9.35 -5.95
N MET A 152 11.34 -10.28 -5.75
CA MET A 152 10.26 -10.52 -6.72
C MET A 152 9.40 -9.28 -6.94
N LEU A 153 9.04 -8.56 -5.87
CA LEU A 153 8.27 -7.30 -5.97
C LEU A 153 9.07 -6.21 -6.68
N VAL A 154 10.34 -6.04 -6.30
CA VAL A 154 11.23 -5.06 -6.93
C VAL A 154 11.42 -5.37 -8.42
N ASP A 155 11.66 -6.62 -8.78
CA ASP A 155 11.81 -7.04 -10.17
C ASP A 155 10.52 -6.85 -10.97
N ALA A 156 9.34 -6.98 -10.34
CA ALA A 156 8.05 -6.73 -10.98
C ALA A 156 7.76 -5.24 -11.16
N ALA A 157 8.12 -4.39 -10.19
CA ALA A 157 7.91 -2.95 -10.27
C ALA A 157 8.82 -2.23 -11.29
N HIS A 158 9.92 -2.88 -11.71
CA HIS A 158 10.84 -2.35 -12.72
C HIS A 158 10.56 -2.87 -14.15
N ARG A 159 9.48 -3.63 -14.36
CA ARG A 159 9.06 -4.13 -15.67
C ARG A 159 7.88 -3.35 -16.19
#